data_AF-A0A9X8YAS7-F1
#
_entry.id   AF-A0A9X8YAS7-F1
#
_cell.length_a   1.000
_cell.length_b   1.000
_cell.length_c   1.000
_cell.angle_alpha   90.00
_cell.angle_beta   90.00
_cell.angle_gamma   90.00
#
_symmetry.space_group_name_H-M   'P 1'
#
loop_
_entity.id
_entity.type
_entity.pdbx_description
1 polymer ?
#
loop_
_entity_poly.entity_id
_entity_poly.type
_entity_poly.pdbx_seq_one_letter_code
_entity_poly.pdbx_strand_id
1 'polypeptide(L)'
;MSIAGINGNEFIVLAILAAVLLGPEKLPDYARKLATLTLELRRLASGAQEQLREELGEDFADMDLKKFDPRQYDPRRIISEALRDQLEEPPAQGFPDSARSRGPETKSSSSPPAPSGPAPFDDEST
;
A
#
# COMPACT_ATOMS: atom_id res chain seq x y z
N MET A 1 -3.05 5.07 9.78
CA MET A 1 -3.37 5.93 8.63
C MET A 1 -3.60 5.03 7.42
N SER A 2 -4.85 4.87 7.01
CA SER A 2 -5.28 3.92 5.97
C SER A 2 -5.39 4.68 4.65
N ILE A 3 -4.59 4.34 3.65
CA ILE A 3 -4.46 5.13 2.41
C ILE A 3 -5.29 4.57 1.24
N ALA A 4 -5.90 3.39 1.41
CA ALA A 4 -6.75 2.73 0.40
C ALA A 4 -7.72 1.70 1.03
N GLY A 5 -8.08 1.87 2.30
CA GLY A 5 -8.78 0.84 3.09
C GLY A 5 -7.85 -0.25 3.65
N ILE A 6 -6.63 -0.36 3.10
CA ILE A 6 -5.57 -1.25 3.58
C ILE A 6 -4.80 -0.61 4.74
N ASN A 7 -4.66 -1.36 5.83
CA ASN A 7 -3.82 -1.01 6.97
C ASN A 7 -2.37 -1.46 6.73
N GLY A 8 -1.39 -0.87 7.44
CA GLY A 8 0.02 -1.20 7.24
C GLY A 8 0.36 -2.68 7.46
N ASN A 9 -0.34 -3.34 8.39
CA ASN A 9 -0.24 -4.79 8.60
C ASN A 9 -0.80 -5.61 7.43
N GLU A 10 -1.94 -5.21 6.86
CA GLU A 10 -2.56 -5.86 5.71
C GLU A 10 -1.70 -5.72 4.45
N PHE A 11 -1.03 -4.57 4.27
CA PHE A 11 -0.04 -4.41 3.21
C PHE A 11 1.12 -5.41 3.31
N ILE A 12 1.63 -5.67 4.53
CA ILE A 12 2.68 -6.67 4.76
C ILE A 12 2.19 -8.07 4.38
N VAL A 13 0.97 -8.43 4.78
CA VAL A 13 0.36 -9.72 4.41
C VAL A 13 0.24 -9.85 2.89
N LEU A 14 -0.21 -8.81 2.20
CA LEU A 14 -0.29 -8.77 0.73
C LEU A 14 1.09 -8.87 0.07
N ALA A 15 2.10 -8.20 0.62
CA ALA A 15 3.47 -8.27 0.09
C ALA A 15 4.06 -9.68 0.22
N ILE A 16 3.83 -10.35 1.36
CA ILE A 16 4.22 -11.76 1.56
C ILE A 16 3.48 -12.65 0.57
N LEU A 17 2.17 -12.47 0.40
CA LEU A 17 1.38 -13.26 -0.54
C LEU A 17 1.87 -13.07 -1.99
N ALA A 18 2.15 -11.83 -2.39
CA ALA A 18 2.72 -11.52 -3.70
C ALA A 18 4.10 -12.17 -3.88
N ALA A 19 4.95 -12.16 -2.85
CA ALA A 19 6.25 -12.83 -2.86
C ALA A 19 6.12 -14.34 -3.03
N VAL A 20 5.12 -14.98 -2.40
CA VAL A 20 4.87 -16.42 -2.56
C VAL A 20 4.34 -16.73 -3.96
N LEU A 21 3.38 -15.96 -4.46
CA LEU A 21 2.76 -16.17 -5.79
C LEU A 21 3.76 -15.97 -6.92
N LEU A 22 4.59 -14.94 -6.84
CA LEU A 22 5.55 -14.57 -7.88
C LEU A 22 6.92 -15.23 -7.70
N GLY A 23 7.23 -15.66 -6.48
CA GLY A 23 8.52 -16.17 -6.05
C GLY A 23 9.39 -15.06 -5.40
N PRO A 24 9.90 -15.26 -4.17
CA PRO A 24 10.69 -14.24 -3.47
C PRO A 24 12.00 -13.93 -4.20
N GLU A 25 12.54 -14.92 -4.93
CA GLU A 25 13.75 -14.78 -5.74
C GLU A 25 13.54 -13.86 -6.95
N LYS A 26 12.31 -13.75 -7.49
CA LYS A 26 12.01 -12.97 -8.71
C LYS A 26 11.56 -11.54 -8.42
N LEU A 27 10.98 -11.28 -7.26
CA LEU A 27 10.61 -9.93 -6.81
C LEU A 27 11.76 -8.90 -6.91
N PRO A 28 12.98 -9.15 -6.40
CA PRO A 28 14.06 -8.17 -6.48
C PRO A 28 14.48 -7.90 -7.93
N ASP A 29 14.44 -8.91 -8.81
CA ASP A 29 14.73 -8.74 -10.23
C ASP A 29 13.70 -7.82 -10.90
N TYR A 30 12.40 -8.01 -10.62
CA TYR A 30 11.35 -7.16 -11.16
C TYR A 30 11.37 -5.74 -10.57
N ALA A 31 11.63 -5.61 -9.27
CA ALA A 31 11.77 -4.31 -8.61
C ALA A 31 12.93 -3.51 -9.22
N ARG A 32 14.07 -4.16 -9.50
CA ARG A 32 15.21 -3.54 -10.20
C ARG A 32 14.82 -3.07 -11.60
N LYS A 33 14.11 -3.89 -12.38
CA LYS A 33 13.63 -3.51 -13.73
C LYS A 33 12.70 -2.30 -13.68
N LEU A 34 11.73 -2.29 -12.75
CA LEU A 34 10.84 -1.16 -12.53
C LEU A 34 11.59 0.10 -12.11
N ALA A 35 12.58 -0.03 -11.21
CA ALA A 35 13.42 1.09 -10.80
C ALA A 35 14.17 1.67 -12.01
N THR A 36 14.82 0.83 -12.81
CA THR A 36 15.52 1.28 -14.03
C THR A 36 14.56 2.00 -14.99
N LEU A 37 13.38 1.42 -15.27
CA LEU A 37 12.36 2.04 -16.11
C LEU A 37 11.92 3.41 -15.59
N THR A 38 11.75 3.53 -14.27
CA THR A 38 11.34 4.78 -13.63
C THR A 38 12.44 5.83 -13.74
N LEU A 39 13.70 5.43 -13.58
CA LEU A 39 14.86 6.31 -13.74
C LEU A 39 15.02 6.78 -15.19
N GLU A 40 14.85 5.87 -16.14
CA GLU A 40 14.88 6.19 -17.57
C GLU A 40 13.75 7.14 -17.95
N LEU A 41 12.53 6.86 -17.49
CA LEU A 41 11.38 7.74 -17.70
C LEU A 41 11.62 9.13 -17.11
N ARG A 42 12.18 9.22 -15.89
CA ARG A 42 12.57 10.49 -15.27
C ARG A 42 13.61 11.23 -16.11
N ARG A 43 14.63 10.52 -16.61
CA ARG A 43 15.68 11.10 -17.46
C ARG A 43 15.10 11.64 -18.76
N LEU A 44 14.23 10.88 -19.41
CA LEU A 44 13.54 11.29 -20.64
C LEU A 44 12.66 12.52 -20.38
N ALA A 45 11.86 12.51 -19.31
CA ALA A 45 11.04 13.65 -18.92
C ALA A 45 11.88 14.89 -18.64
N SER A 46 13.01 14.76 -17.95
CA SER A 46 13.91 15.90 -17.68
C SER A 46 14.56 16.45 -18.95
N GLY A 47 14.91 15.59 -19.93
CA GLY A 47 15.46 16.04 -21.20
C GLY A 47 14.43 16.78 -22.06
N ALA A 48 13.21 16.25 -22.12
CA ALA A 48 12.09 16.91 -22.81
C ALA A 48 11.76 18.26 -22.16
N GLN A 49 11.76 18.32 -20.82
CA GLN A 49 11.55 19.56 -20.07
C GLN A 49 12.64 20.60 -20.36
N GLU A 50 13.91 20.20 -20.44
CA GLU A 50 15.02 21.10 -20.78
C GLU A 50 14.84 21.67 -22.20
N GLN A 51 14.46 20.82 -23.16
CA GLN A 51 14.25 21.22 -24.55
C GLN A 51 13.05 22.17 -24.71
N LEU A 52 11.94 21.90 -24.02
CA LEU A 52 10.77 22.79 -23.96
C LEU A 52 11.13 24.15 -23.35
N ARG A 53 11.98 24.15 -22.31
CA ARG A 53 12.47 25.37 -21.67
C ARG A 53 13.42 26.18 -22.55
N GLU A 54 14.22 25.52 -23.39
CA GLU A 54 15.09 26.17 -24.38
C GLU A 54 14.30 26.77 -25.56
N GLU A 55 13.27 26.09 -26.05
CA GLU A 55 12.49 26.53 -27.22
C GLU A 55 11.39 27.55 -26.90
N LEU A 56 10.79 27.50 -25.70
CA LEU A 56 9.63 28.33 -25.33
C LEU A 56 9.99 29.48 -24.38
N GLY A 57 11.26 29.59 -23.95
CA GLY A 57 11.73 30.69 -23.10
C GLY A 57 11.05 30.78 -21.73
N GLU A 58 11.20 31.92 -21.06
CA GLU A 58 10.71 32.17 -19.68
C GLU A 58 9.21 31.90 -19.45
N ASP A 59 8.40 31.77 -20.51
CA ASP A 59 6.97 31.44 -20.41
C ASP A 59 6.70 30.03 -19.84
N PHE A 60 7.69 29.12 -19.83
CA PHE A 60 7.62 27.81 -19.15
C PHE A 60 8.06 27.85 -17.67
N ALA A 61 8.75 28.90 -17.24
CA ALA A 61 9.30 29.01 -15.88
C ALA A 61 8.19 29.27 -14.83
N ASP A 62 7.06 29.82 -15.25
CA ASP A 62 5.91 30.10 -14.39
C ASP A 62 4.98 28.90 -14.18
N MET A 63 5.11 27.83 -14.99
CA MET A 63 4.38 26.59 -14.79
C MET A 63 5.16 25.62 -13.88
N ASP A 64 4.91 25.72 -12.58
CA ASP A 64 4.78 24.64 -11.56
C ASP A 64 5.64 23.36 -11.51
N LEU A 65 6.68 23.17 -12.31
CA LEU A 65 7.48 21.94 -12.26
C LEU A 65 8.40 21.86 -11.03
N LYS A 66 8.74 23.00 -10.40
CA LYS A 66 9.49 23.04 -9.14
C LYS A 66 8.74 22.43 -7.95
N LYS A 67 7.41 22.35 -8.02
CA LYS A 67 6.58 21.76 -6.95
C LYS A 67 6.67 20.24 -6.91
N PHE A 68 7.16 19.62 -7.98
CA PHE A 68 7.28 18.17 -8.12
C PHE A 68 8.72 17.65 -8.00
N ASP A 69 9.71 18.46 -7.59
CA ASP A 69 11.11 18.02 -7.52
C ASP A 69 11.33 16.98 -6.40
N PRO A 70 11.61 15.70 -6.74
CA PRO A 70 11.76 14.63 -5.75
C PRO A 70 13.04 14.74 -4.93
N ARG A 71 13.98 15.62 -5.27
CA ARG A 71 15.27 15.75 -4.54
C ARG A 71 15.15 16.47 -3.21
N GLN A 72 14.00 17.09 -2.94
CA GLN A 72 13.60 17.54 -1.60
C GLN A 72 13.25 16.34 -0.68
N TYR A 73 13.14 15.12 -1.23
CA TYR A 73 12.89 13.89 -0.48
C TYR A 73 14.21 13.14 -0.24
N ASP A 74 14.96 13.55 0.78
CA ASP A 74 16.26 12.95 1.11
C ASP A 74 16.08 11.77 2.09
N PRO A 75 16.19 10.50 1.63
CA PRO A 75 15.82 9.32 2.41
C PRO A 75 16.69 9.12 3.65
N ARG A 76 17.92 9.68 3.65
CA ARG A 76 18.83 9.62 4.80
C ARG A 76 18.30 10.39 6.00
N ARG A 77 17.56 11.49 5.78
CA ARG A 77 16.94 12.24 6.87
C ARG A 77 15.85 11.42 7.56
N ILE A 78 14.98 10.77 6.79
CA ILE A 78 13.88 9.93 7.28
C ILE A 78 14.42 8.76 8.14
N ILE A 79 15.49 8.10 7.69
CA ILE A 79 16.13 7.01 8.44
C ILE A 79 16.81 7.56 9.70
N SER A 80 17.47 8.72 9.62
CA SER A 80 18.15 9.33 10.77
C SER A 80 17.19 9.82 11.85
N GLU A 81 15.99 10.24 11.46
CA GLU A 81 14.92 10.67 12.36
C GLU A 81 14.27 9.45 13.03
N ALA A 82 13.96 8.41 12.26
CA ALA A 82 13.46 7.14 12.80
C ALA A 82 14.46 6.41 13.72
N LEU A 83 15.76 6.60 13.53
CA LEU A 83 16.78 6.04 14.43
C LEU A 83 16.96 6.89 15.69
N ARG A 84 16.82 8.21 15.60
CA ARG A 84 16.86 9.11 16.77
C ARG A 84 15.67 8.87 17.70
N ASP A 85 14.46 8.74 17.16
CA ASP A 85 13.24 8.48 17.95
C ASP A 85 13.30 7.13 18.69
N GLN A 86 14.02 6.13 18.15
CA GLN A 86 14.20 4.82 18.80
C GLN A 86 15.26 4.80 19.91
N LEU A 87 16.15 5.81 19.98
CA LEU A 87 17.16 5.90 21.04
C LEU A 87 16.66 6.66 22.28
N GLU A 88 15.52 7.37 22.17
CA GLU A 88 14.99 8.22 23.23
C GLU A 88 13.91 7.51 24.10
N GLU A 89 13.47 6.31 23.72
CA GLU A 89 12.52 5.51 24.50
C GLU A 89 13.26 4.52 25.44
N PRO A 90 13.19 4.70 26.78
CA PRO A 90 13.85 3.80 27.72
C PRO A 90 13.13 2.43 27.75
N PRO A 91 13.84 1.29 27.89
CA PRO A 91 13.20 -0.02 27.88
C PRO A 91 12.54 -0.28 29.24
N ALA A 92 11.21 -0.17 29.30
CA ALA A 92 10.46 -0.55 30.49
C ALA A 92 9.24 -1.42 30.18
N GLN A 93 9.48 -2.74 30.29
CA GLN A 93 8.63 -3.75 30.92
C GLN A 93 7.25 -4.07 30.32
N GLY A 94 7.06 -5.36 30.00
CA GLY A 94 5.75 -6.01 30.13
C GLY A 94 5.49 -7.18 29.17
N PHE A 95 5.94 -8.39 29.52
CA PHE A 95 5.35 -9.61 28.97
C PHE A 95 4.01 -9.89 29.68
N PRO A 96 2.95 -10.30 28.95
CA PRO A 96 2.01 -11.24 29.53
C PRO A 96 1.97 -12.54 28.73
N ASP A 97 2.46 -13.55 29.42
CA ASP A 97 2.17 -14.97 29.27
C ASP A 97 0.65 -15.22 29.29
N SER A 98 0.13 -15.99 28.34
CA SER A 98 -1.22 -16.58 28.44
C SER A 98 -1.35 -17.78 27.52
N ALA A 99 -0.72 -18.88 27.93
CA ALA A 99 -1.16 -20.21 27.58
C ALA A 99 -2.46 -20.57 28.32
N ARG A 100 -3.56 -20.84 27.59
CA ARG A 100 -4.59 -21.79 28.04
C ARG A 100 -5.47 -22.34 26.89
N SER A 101 -5.06 -23.52 26.44
CA SER A 101 -5.84 -24.70 26.02
C SER A 101 -7.33 -24.59 25.62
N ARG A 102 -7.58 -24.98 24.36
CA ARG A 102 -8.27 -26.21 23.91
C ARG A 102 -9.79 -26.39 24.15
N GLY A 103 -10.54 -26.53 23.05
CA GLY A 103 -11.76 -27.35 22.95
C GLY A 103 -12.62 -27.06 21.70
N PRO A 104 -12.94 -28.05 20.84
CA PRO A 104 -13.90 -27.88 19.75
C PRO A 104 -15.28 -28.46 20.16
N GLU A 105 -16.35 -27.67 20.09
CA GLU A 105 -17.71 -28.22 20.24
C GLU A 105 -18.60 -27.82 19.06
N THR A 106 -18.96 -28.85 18.31
CA THR A 106 -19.98 -28.88 17.27
C THR A 106 -21.30 -29.41 17.84
N LYS A 107 -22.41 -28.91 17.27
CA LYS A 107 -23.78 -29.50 17.11
C LYS A 107 -24.90 -28.95 18.00
N SER A 108 -25.95 -28.47 17.31
CA SER A 108 -27.37 -28.92 17.35
C SER A 108 -28.32 -27.71 17.32
N SER A 109 -28.88 -27.35 16.15
CA SER A 109 -30.19 -27.78 15.61
C SER A 109 -31.41 -27.09 16.24
N SER A 110 -32.04 -26.17 15.50
CA SER A 110 -33.50 -26.04 15.41
C SER A 110 -33.89 -25.21 14.18
N SER A 111 -34.72 -25.79 13.32
CA SER A 111 -35.42 -25.14 12.21
C SER A 111 -36.93 -25.52 12.32
N PRO A 112 -37.86 -24.94 11.52
CA PRO A 112 -38.76 -23.83 11.87
C PRO A 112 -40.25 -24.25 11.79
N PRO A 113 -41.21 -23.30 11.86
CA PRO A 113 -42.42 -23.48 11.06
C PRO A 113 -42.81 -22.24 10.22
N ALA A 114 -43.17 -22.50 8.96
CA ALA A 114 -43.86 -21.58 8.05
C ALA A 114 -45.39 -21.66 8.25
N PRO A 115 -46.15 -20.67 7.74
CA PRO A 115 -47.21 -21.06 6.80
C PRO A 115 -47.40 -20.11 5.59
N SER A 116 -47.36 -20.73 4.40
CA SER A 116 -48.26 -20.61 3.24
C SER A 116 -48.78 -19.25 2.73
N GLY A 117 -48.28 -18.88 1.54
CA GLY A 117 -48.95 -18.08 0.50
C GLY A 117 -48.05 -18.01 -0.76
N PRO A 118 -48.57 -17.99 -2.01
CA PRO A 118 -47.71 -17.72 -3.16
C PRO A 118 -47.18 -16.28 -3.05
N ALA A 119 -45.87 -16.10 -3.25
CA ALA A 119 -45.27 -14.77 -3.28
C ALA A 119 -45.83 -13.98 -4.49
N PRO A 120 -46.15 -12.68 -4.33
CA PRO A 120 -46.66 -11.86 -5.42
C PRO A 120 -45.61 -11.71 -6.53
N PHE A 121 -46.05 -11.72 -7.79
CA PHE A 121 -45.21 -11.46 -8.96
C PHE A 121 -44.99 -9.94 -9.10
N ASP A 122 -43.74 -9.52 -9.34
CA ASP A 122 -43.36 -8.14 -9.63
C ASP A 122 -43.44 -7.86 -11.15
N ASP A 123 -44.31 -6.92 -11.55
CA ASP A 123 -44.55 -6.53 -12.95
C ASP A 123 -43.60 -5.43 -13.48
N GLU A 124 -42.56 -5.05 -12.73
CA GLU A 124 -41.69 -3.90 -13.04
C GLU A 124 -40.46 -4.28 -13.92
N SER A 125 -40.53 -5.35 -14.71
CA SER A 125 -39.48 -5.72 -15.65
C SER A 125 -40.00 -5.78 -17.09
N THR A 126 -39.95 -4.63 -17.76
CA THR A 126 -39.95 -4.50 -19.23
C THR A 126 -39.10 -3.32 -19.64
#